data_AF-A0A0S8KT91-F1
#
_entry.id   AF-A0A0S8KT91-F1
#
_cell.length_a   1.000
_cell.length_b   1.000
_cell.length_c   1.000
_cell.angle_alpha   90.00
_cell.angle_beta   90.00
_cell.angle_gamma   90.00
#
_symmetry.space_group_name_H-M   'P 1'
#
loop_
_entity.id
_entity.type
_entity.pdbx_description
1 polymer ?
#
loop_
_entity_poly.entity_id
_entity_poly.type
_entity_poly.pdbx_seq_one_letter_code
_entity_poly.pdbx_strand_id
1 'polypeptide(L)' 'MLRVKIEEFLKDKGIDVVVNQYRVTELAPSRVDADVIVATTGMPDEFAGVVPVINGVPLITGVGEDQTLQEILDTLQAAG' A
#
# COMPACT_ATOMS: atom_id res chain seq x y z
N MET A 1 -3.38 -12.58 3.66
CA MET A 1 -2.69 -12.94 2.40
C MET A 1 -2.18 -11.71 1.63
N LEU A 2 -2.90 -10.58 1.63
CA LEU A 2 -2.46 -9.33 0.98
C LEU A 2 -1.02 -8.90 1.36
N ARG A 3 -0.71 -8.85 2.65
CA ARG A 3 0.62 -8.53 3.18
C ARG A 3 1.73 -9.39 2.54
N VAL A 4 1.59 -10.72 2.61
CA VAL A 4 2.59 -11.66 2.11
C VAL A 4 2.80 -11.49 0.60
N LYS A 5 1.73 -11.28 -0.17
CA LYS A 5 1.84 -11.03 -1.62
C LYS A 5 2.70 -9.81 -1.93
N ILE A 6 2.48 -8.71 -1.23
CA ILE A 6 3.26 -7.47 -1.42
C ILE A 6 4.71 -7.68 -1.00
N GLU A 7 4.94 -8.31 0.15
CA GLU A 7 6.28 -8.62 0.65
C GLU A 7 7.06 -9.50 -0.35
N GLU A 8 6.46 -10.59 -0.85
CA GLU A 8 7.14 -11.47 -1.80
C GLU A 8 7.41 -10.79 -3.14
N PHE A 9 6.45 -10.02 -3.67
CA PHE A 9 6.62 -9.29 -4.92
C PHE A 9 7.75 -8.26 -4.86
N LEU A 10 7.83 -7.49 -3.77
CA LEU A 10 8.86 -6.46 -3.61
C LEU A 10 10.22 -7.08 -3.25
N LYS A 11 10.22 -8.16 -2.46
CA LYS A 11 11.43 -8.91 -2.14
C LYS A 11 12.07 -9.57 -3.37
N ASP A 12 11.28 -10.11 -4.28
CA ASP A 12 11.78 -10.65 -5.57
C ASP A 12 12.48 -9.58 -6.40
N LYS A 13 12.06 -8.32 -6.25
CA LYS A 13 12.69 -7.14 -6.87
C LYS A 13 13.86 -6.56 -6.07
N GLY A 14 14.24 -7.20 -4.97
CA GLY A 14 15.33 -6.75 -4.10
C GLY A 14 14.98 -5.56 -3.21
N ILE A 15 13.69 -5.26 -3.02
CA ILE A 15 13.21 -4.19 -2.15
C ILE A 15 12.77 -4.81 -0.82
N ASP A 16 13.45 -4.43 0.26
CA ASP A 16 13.04 -4.81 1.60
C ASP A 16 11.91 -3.89 2.07
N VAL A 17 10.75 -4.46 2.37
CA VAL A 17 9.56 -3.70 2.78
C VAL A 17 9.04 -4.16 4.13
N VAL A 18 8.57 -3.20 4.92
CA VAL A 18 7.88 -3.46 6.17
C VAL A 18 6.39 -3.22 5.97
N VAL A 19 5.61 -4.29 5.92
CA VAL A 19 4.16 -4.19 5.78
C VAL A 19 3.49 -4.30 7.15
N ASN A 20 2.96 -3.17 7.63
CA ASN A 20 2.15 -3.10 8.84
C ASN A 20 0.67 -3.02 8.50
N GLN A 21 -0.16 -3.82 9.18
CA GLN A 21 -1.61 -3.84 8.97
C GLN A 21 -2.32 -3.13 10.13
N TYR A 22 -3.16 -2.15 9.78
CA TYR A 22 -3.98 -1.39 10.72
C TYR A 22 -5.44 -1.35 10.25
N ARG A 23 -6.36 -1.06 11.17
CA ARG A 23 -7.72 -0.65 10.79
C ARG A 23 -7.72 0.84 10.45
N VAL A 24 -8.55 1.24 9.50
CA VAL A 24 -8.73 2.65 9.12
C VAL A 24 -9.07 3.52 10.34
N THR A 25 -9.85 2.99 11.29
CA THR A 25 -10.22 3.69 12.54
C THR A 25 -9.07 3.92 13.51
N GLU A 26 -7.94 3.22 13.35
CA GLU A 26 -6.74 3.33 14.20
C GLU A 26 -5.68 4.23 13.59
N LEU A 27 -5.81 4.54 12.30
CA LEU A 27 -4.89 5.42 11.58
C LEU A 27 -5.24 6.88 11.85
N ALA A 28 -4.21 7.70 11.99
CA ALA A 28 -4.31 9.15 12.01
C ALA A 28 -3.21 9.71 11.10
N PRO A 29 -3.48 10.74 10.28
CA PRO A 29 -2.51 11.28 9.32
C PRO A 29 -1.22 11.75 9.99
N SER A 30 -1.30 12.25 11.24
CA SER A 30 -0.14 12.66 12.05
C SER A 30 0.70 11.50 12.59
N ARG A 31 0.25 10.25 12.42
CA ARG A 31 0.92 9.02 12.88
C ARG A 31 1.25 8.06 11.74
N VAL A 32 1.07 8.50 10.50
CA VAL A 32 1.46 7.72 9.32
C VAL A 32 2.94 7.98 9.06
N ASP A 33 3.75 6.94 9.25
CA ASP A 33 5.18 6.91 8.93
C ASP A 33 5.45 5.96 7.74
N ALA A 34 4.44 5.73 6.90
CA ALA A 34 4.54 4.84 5.75
C ALA A 34 4.77 5.65 4.47
N ASP A 35 5.55 5.10 3.55
CA ASP A 35 5.76 5.70 2.22
C ASP A 35 4.53 5.54 1.32
N VAL A 36 3.76 4.46 1.53
CA VAL A 36 2.56 4.10 0.76
C VAL A 36 1.53 3.46 1.69
N ILE A 37 0.27 3.82 1.51
CA ILE A 37 -0.84 3.08 2.11
C ILE A 37 -1.60 2.31 1.04
N VAL A 38 -1.83 1.02 1.28
CA VAL A 38 -2.71 0.18 0.47
C VAL A 38 -4.02 -0.01 1.22
N ALA A 39 -5.10 0.60 0.72
CA ALA A 39 -6.41 0.58 1.34
C ALA A 39 -7.39 -0.30 0.56
N THR A 40 -8.05 -1.24 1.23
CA THR A 40 -9.05 -2.13 0.62
C THR A 40 -10.48 -1.62 0.83
N THR A 41 -10.61 -0.43 1.43
CA THR A 41 -11.85 0.28 1.73
C THR A 41 -11.61 1.77 1.51
N GLY A 42 -12.68 2.57 1.44
CA GLY A 42 -12.53 4.02 1.38
C GLY A 42 -11.64 4.55 2.51
N MET A 43 -10.62 5.31 2.13
CA MET A 43 -9.75 6.05 3.04
C MET A 43 -10.34 7.46 3.22
N PRO A 44 -10.28 8.04 4.42
CA PRO A 44 -10.65 9.43 4.63
C PRO A 44 -9.79 10.39 3.77
N ASP A 45 -10.38 11.43 3.22
CA ASP A 45 -9.68 12.44 2.41
C ASP A 45 -8.54 13.15 3.16
N GLU A 46 -8.55 13.14 4.50
CA GLU A 46 -7.45 13.66 5.32
C GLU A 46 -6.10 12.96 5.10
N PHE A 47 -6.10 11.74 4.54
CA PHE A 47 -4.86 11.04 4.15
C PHE A 47 -4.42 11.41 2.73
N ALA A 48 -5.32 11.95 1.90
CA ALA A 48 -5.02 12.33 0.53
C ALA A 48 -4.07 13.55 0.54
N GLY A 49 -2.81 13.32 0.19
CA GLY A 49 -1.76 14.34 0.16
C GLY A 49 -0.79 14.31 1.34
N VAL A 50 -1.03 13.47 2.35
CA VAL A 50 -0.03 13.14 3.39
C VAL A 50 0.84 11.99 2.92
N VAL A 51 0.20 10.96 2.37
CA VAL A 51 0.82 9.73 1.86
C VAL A 51 0.06 9.29 0.61
N PRO A 52 0.72 8.73 -0.41
CA PRO A 52 0.01 8.11 -1.52
C PRO A 52 -0.82 6.91 -1.04
N VAL A 53 -2.10 6.93 -1.42
CA VAL A 53 -3.06 5.87 -1.10
C VAL A 53 -3.41 5.09 -2.36
N ILE A 54 -3.12 3.80 -2.35
CA ILE A 54 -3.36 2.86 -3.44
C ILE A 54 -4.57 1.98 -3.13
N ASN A 55 -5.39 1.72 -4.14
CA ASN A 55 -6.53 0.83 -4.01
C ASN A 55 -6.08 -0.63 -3.96
N GLY A 56 -6.23 -1.28 -2.81
CA GLY A 56 -5.90 -2.69 -2.58
C GLY A 56 -7.01 -3.68 -2.92
N VAL A 57 -8.21 -3.24 -3.33
CA VAL A 57 -9.31 -4.14 -3.72
C VAL A 57 -8.90 -5.14 -4.83
N PRO A 58 -8.14 -4.75 -5.88
CA PRO A 58 -7.64 -5.67 -6.92
C PRO A 58 -6.84 -6.85 -6.37
N LEU A 59 -6.07 -6.63 -5.30
CA LEU A 59 -5.25 -7.67 -4.64
C LEU A 59 -6.11 -8.70 -3.88
N ILE A 60 -7.36 -8.35 -3.55
CA ILE A 60 -8.33 -9.26 -2.94
C ILE A 60 -9.11 -10.03 -4.01
N THR A 61 -9.56 -9.32 -5.04
CA THR A 61 -10.39 -9.90 -6.10
C THR A 61 -9.58 -10.69 -7.12
N GLY A 62 -8.26 -10.46 -7.19
CA GLY A 62 -7.34 -11.02 -8.18
C GLY A 62 -7.45 -10.38 -9.57
N VAL A 63 -8.35 -9.42 -9.76
CA VAL A 63 -8.55 -8.72 -11.04
C VAL A 63 -7.74 -7.43 -11.02
N GLY A 64 -6.67 -7.37 -11.81
CA GLY A 64 -5.75 -6.23 -11.85
C GLY A 64 -4.66 -6.25 -10.77
N GLU A 65 -4.43 -7.41 -10.14
CA GLU A 65 -3.42 -7.58 -9.08
C GLU A 65 -2.02 -7.11 -9.52
N ASP A 66 -1.55 -7.56 -10.68
CA ASP A 66 -0.22 -7.16 -11.20
C ASP A 66 -0.10 -5.65 -11.41
N GLN A 67 -1.18 -4.99 -11.86
CA GLN A 67 -1.19 -3.54 -12.07
C GLN A 67 -1.09 -2.80 -10.74
N THR A 68 -1.82 -3.24 -9.73
CA THR A 68 -1.74 -2.66 -8.38
C THR A 68 -0.38 -2.90 -7.74
N LEU A 69 0.21 -4.09 -7.89
CA LEU A 69 1.56 -4.37 -7.39
C LEU A 69 2.62 -3.50 -8.07
N GLN A 70 2.49 -3.27 -9.38
CA GLN A 70 3.33 -2.33 -10.11
C GLN A 70 3.14 -0.89 -9.64
N GLU A 71 1.90 -0.45 -9.39
CA GLU A 71 1.61 0.89 -8.87
C GLU A 71 2.25 1.11 -7.49
N ILE A 72 2.22 0.10 -6.61
CA ILE A 72 2.90 0.14 -5.31
C ILE A 72 4.42 0.32 -5.50
N LEU A 73 5.01 -0.47 -6.39
CA LEU A 73 6.44 -0.40 -6.69
C LEU A 73 6.84 0.98 -7.23
N ASP A 74 6.12 1.47 -8.24
CA ASP A 74 6.41 2.77 -8.88
C ASP A 74 6.32 3.91 -7.87
N THR A 75 5.31 3.87 -7.01
CA THR A 75 5.14 4.86 -5.94
C THR A 75 6.28 4.81 -4.91
N LEU A 76 6.70 3.62 -4.49
CA LEU A 76 7.85 3.45 -3.58
C LEU A 76 9.15 3.94 -4.21
N GLN A 77 9.33 3.76 -5.52
CA GLN A 77 10.51 4.24 -6.24
C GLN A 77 10.48 5.74 -6.50
N ALA A 78 9.29 6.34 -6.67
CA ALA A 78 9.12 7.77 -6.88
C ALA A 78 9.24 8.59 -5.58
N ALA A 79 9.00 7.97 -4.42
CA ALA A 79 9.10 8.61 -3.11
C ALA A 79 10.55 8.65 -2.55
N GLY A 80 11.51 7.98 -3.22
CA GLY A 80 12.92 7.87 -2.81
C GLY A 80 13.87 8.88 -3.46
#